data_AF-A0A7C7R7G0-F1
#
_entry.id   AF-A0A7C7R7G0-F1
#
_cell.length_a   1.000
_cell.length_b   1.000
_cell.length_c   1.000
_cell.angle_alpha   90.00
_cell.angle_beta   90.00
_cell.angle_gamma   90.00
#
_symmetry.space_group_name_H-M   'P 1'
#
loop_
_entity.id
_entity.type
_entity.pdbx_description
1 polymer ?
#
loop_
_entity_poly.entity_id
_entity_poly.type
_entity_poly.pdbx_seq_one_letter_code
_entity_poly.pdbx_strand_id
1 'polypeptide(L)'
;MDTAWESDLASLLAELSAAQDRSLEILTRKRELLAAGKTEDLAALGKEEEQVIQALERSLARRQEILERAGREGLPSDSIRSLTEALPGDHPDLAERVHRASLQARLLQHHSLTNWVLVQRSLLHLSQMLEIVATGSTLQPTYGKGEPTRLCGALVDRAV
;
A
#
# COMPACT_ATOMS: atom_id res chain seq x y z
N MET A 1 12.79 -12.22 34.41
CA MET A 1 11.71 -12.32 33.40
C MET A 1 11.65 -11.05 32.57
N ASP A 2 11.85 -9.89 33.18
CA ASP A 2 11.82 -8.56 32.53
C ASP A 2 12.70 -8.44 31.29
N THR A 3 13.94 -8.96 31.35
CA THR A 3 14.87 -8.93 30.22
C THR A 3 14.43 -9.78 29.02
N ALA A 4 13.62 -10.83 29.25
CA ALA A 4 13.10 -11.67 28.18
C ALA A 4 11.96 -10.96 27.43
N TRP A 5 11.08 -10.26 28.16
CA TRP A 5 10.01 -9.46 27.58
C TRP A 5 10.55 -8.27 26.79
N GLU A 6 11.52 -7.55 27.35
CA GLU A 6 12.19 -6.43 26.68
C GLU A 6 12.84 -6.91 25.36
N SER A 7 13.58 -8.01 25.40
CA SER A 7 14.23 -8.59 24.21
C SER A 7 13.21 -9.01 23.14
N ASP A 8 12.13 -9.68 23.54
CA ASP A 8 11.10 -10.15 22.60
C ASP A 8 10.38 -8.97 21.92
N LEU A 9 10.04 -7.93 22.69
CA LEU A 9 9.42 -6.71 22.16
C LEU A 9 10.38 -5.91 21.27
N ALA A 10 11.64 -5.80 21.67
CA ALA A 10 12.67 -5.13 20.88
C ALA A 10 12.90 -5.83 19.53
N SER A 11 12.91 -7.17 19.51
CA SER A 11 13.04 -7.96 18.27
C SER A 11 11.83 -7.77 17.37
N LEU A 12 10.61 -7.90 17.92
CA LEU A 12 9.37 -7.67 17.17
C LEU A 12 9.35 -6.28 16.52
N LEU A 13 9.70 -5.24 17.27
CA LEU A 13 9.68 -3.87 16.78
C LEU A 13 10.76 -3.60 15.73
N ALA A 14 11.93 -4.26 15.84
CA ALA A 14 12.97 -4.17 14.83
C ALA A 14 12.53 -4.83 13.51
N GLU A 15 11.93 -6.02 13.57
CA GLU A 15 11.38 -6.72 12.40
C GLU A 15 10.24 -5.92 11.75
N LEU A 16 9.33 -5.38 12.56
CA LEU A 16 8.23 -4.54 12.08
C LEU A 16 8.76 -3.26 11.40
N SER A 17 9.71 -2.55 12.02
CA SER A 17 10.30 -1.34 11.45
C SER A 17 10.97 -1.63 10.10
N ALA A 18 11.73 -2.72 10.00
CA ALA A 18 12.38 -3.11 8.74
C ALA A 18 11.36 -3.43 7.64
N ALA A 19 10.27 -4.12 7.98
CA ALA A 19 9.18 -4.38 7.05
C ALA A 19 8.45 -3.10 6.62
N GLN A 20 8.26 -2.14 7.54
CA GLN A 20 7.64 -0.85 7.27
C GLN A 20 8.51 0.03 6.36
N ASP A 21 9.81 0.08 6.59
CA ASP A 21 10.77 0.81 5.74
C ASP A 21 10.75 0.24 4.31
N ARG A 22 10.81 -1.09 4.18
CA ARG A 22 10.74 -1.75 2.88
C ARG A 22 9.40 -1.51 2.18
N SER A 23 8.29 -1.52 2.93
CA SER A 23 6.96 -1.18 2.41
C SER A 23 6.94 0.23 1.81
N LEU A 24 7.54 1.20 2.49
CA LEU A 24 7.56 2.60 2.06
C LEU A 24 8.39 2.79 0.79
N GLU A 25 9.55 2.12 0.72
CA GLU A 25 10.39 2.10 -0.48
C GLU A 25 9.63 1.53 -1.68
N ILE A 26 8.98 0.37 -1.51
CA ILE A 26 8.19 -0.27 -2.56
C ILE A 26 7.03 0.62 -3.00
N LEU A 27 6.26 1.20 -2.07
CA LEU A 27 5.15 2.07 -2.40
C LEU A 27 5.61 3.33 -3.15
N THR A 28 6.77 3.88 -2.78
CA THR A 28 7.35 5.04 -3.47
C THR A 28 7.79 4.68 -4.88
N ARG A 29 8.52 3.57 -5.04
CA ARG A 29 8.95 3.06 -6.35
C ARG A 29 7.76 2.70 -7.24
N LYS A 30 6.72 2.07 -6.68
CA LYS A 30 5.47 1.76 -7.38
C LYS A 30 4.83 3.01 -7.97
N ARG A 31 4.79 4.10 -7.18
CA ARG A 31 4.26 5.39 -7.64
C ARG A 31 5.04 5.94 -8.83
N GLU A 32 6.37 5.90 -8.77
CA GLU A 32 7.25 6.37 -9.85
C GLU A 32 7.06 5.54 -11.13
N LEU A 33 6.99 4.22 -11.00
CA LEU A 33 6.78 3.31 -12.14
C LEU A 33 5.38 3.49 -12.76
N LEU A 34 4.33 3.68 -11.93
CA LEU A 34 2.98 3.99 -12.39
C LEU A 34 2.94 5.33 -13.16
N ALA A 35 3.61 6.35 -12.64
CA ALA A 35 3.68 7.66 -13.30
C ALA A 35 4.47 7.60 -14.61
N ALA A 36 5.50 6.76 -14.70
CA ALA A 36 6.33 6.56 -15.88
C ALA A 36 5.74 5.56 -16.89
N GLY A 37 4.63 4.88 -16.57
CA GLY A 37 4.00 3.88 -17.44
C GLY A 37 4.82 2.60 -17.66
N LYS A 38 5.77 2.28 -16.77
CA LYS A 38 6.67 1.12 -16.91
C LYS A 38 6.03 -0.15 -16.37
N THR A 39 5.16 -0.76 -17.18
CA THR A 39 4.35 -1.93 -16.78
C THR A 39 5.16 -3.20 -16.52
N GLU A 40 6.26 -3.42 -17.24
CA GLU A 40 7.16 -4.56 -17.01
C GLU A 40 7.87 -4.47 -15.65
N ASP A 41 8.37 -3.29 -15.31
CA ASP A 41 9.01 -3.02 -14.01
C ASP A 41 8.00 -3.14 -12.85
N LEU A 42 6.73 -2.78 -13.08
CA LEU A 42 5.65 -2.99 -12.11
C LEU A 42 5.38 -4.48 -11.86
N ALA A 43 5.42 -5.32 -12.89
CA ALA A 43 5.26 -6.76 -12.74
C ALA A 43 6.42 -7.38 -11.94
N ALA A 44 7.65 -6.90 -12.15
CA ALA A 44 8.81 -7.32 -11.38
C ALA A 44 8.71 -6.94 -9.89
N LEU A 45 8.12 -5.77 -9.58
CA LEU A 45 7.93 -5.29 -8.21
C LEU A 45 6.98 -6.19 -7.38
N GLY A 46 6.08 -6.93 -8.03
CA GLY A 46 5.11 -7.80 -7.35
C GLY A 46 5.75 -8.87 -6.46
N LYS A 47 6.95 -9.38 -6.81
CA LYS A 47 7.66 -10.35 -5.96
C LYS A 47 8.20 -9.71 -4.68
N GLU A 48 8.67 -8.46 -4.77
CA GLU A 48 9.14 -7.71 -3.61
C GLU A 48 7.97 -7.35 -2.69
N GLU A 49 6.82 -7.00 -3.27
CA GLU A 49 5.57 -6.76 -2.53
C GLU A 49 5.15 -7.99 -1.73
N GLU A 50 5.15 -9.17 -2.36
CA GLU A 50 4.80 -10.43 -1.71
C GLU A 50 5.71 -10.74 -0.51
N GLN A 51 7.02 -10.53 -0.64
CA GLN A 51 7.97 -10.74 0.46
C GLN A 51 7.69 -9.82 1.66
N VAL A 52 7.30 -8.57 1.39
CA VAL A 52 6.95 -7.61 2.43
C VAL A 52 5.62 -7.98 3.10
N ILE A 53 4.62 -8.41 2.33
CA ILE A 53 3.35 -8.91 2.87
C ILE A 53 3.62 -10.07 3.84
N GLN A 54 4.41 -11.06 3.42
CA GLN A 54 4.78 -12.19 4.27
C GLN A 54 5.58 -11.78 5.52
N ALA A 55 6.40 -10.74 5.44
CA ALA A 55 7.08 -10.19 6.62
C ALA A 55 6.10 -9.53 7.60
N LEU A 56 5.15 -8.73 7.09
CA LEU A 56 4.14 -8.07 7.92
C LEU A 56 3.18 -9.09 8.56
N GLU A 57 2.79 -10.15 7.84
CA GLU A 57 1.97 -11.24 8.38
C GLU A 57 2.69 -11.99 9.52
N ARG A 58 3.97 -12.28 9.35
CA ARG A 58 4.80 -12.88 10.42
C ARG A 58 4.87 -11.96 11.65
N SER A 59 5.09 -10.66 11.46
CA SER A 59 5.08 -9.69 12.56
C SER A 59 3.72 -9.61 13.25
N LEU A 60 2.61 -9.72 12.51
CA LEU A 60 1.27 -9.75 13.08
C LEU A 60 1.04 -11.01 13.93
N ALA A 61 1.42 -12.18 13.41
CA ALA A 61 1.34 -13.44 14.14
C ALA A 61 2.19 -13.39 15.42
N ARG A 62 3.42 -12.89 15.32
CA ARG A 62 4.33 -12.75 16.46
C ARG A 62 3.80 -11.79 17.52
N ARG A 63 3.23 -10.66 17.11
CA ARG A 63 2.53 -9.74 18.02
C ARG A 63 1.41 -10.45 18.77
N GLN A 64 0.61 -11.25 18.06
CA GLN A 64 -0.51 -11.97 18.67
C GLN A 64 -0.01 -12.98 19.72
N GLU A 65 1.03 -13.76 19.41
CA GLU A 65 1.65 -14.69 20.35
C GLU A 65 2.14 -14.00 21.63
N ILE A 66 2.80 -12.84 21.48
CA ILE A 66 3.33 -12.04 22.60
C ILE A 66 2.19 -11.54 23.50
N LEU A 67 1.11 -11.00 22.92
CA LEU A 67 -0.03 -10.50 23.68
C LEU A 67 -0.81 -11.63 24.38
N GLU A 68 -0.94 -12.79 23.73
CA GLU A 68 -1.54 -13.96 24.37
C GLU A 68 -0.73 -14.47 25.54
N ARG A 69 0.60 -14.53 25.39
CA ARG A 69 1.50 -14.90 26.50
C ARG A 69 1.41 -13.89 27.65
N ALA A 70 1.34 -12.59 27.34
CA ALA A 70 1.17 -11.54 28.33
C ALA A 70 -0.13 -11.71 29.11
N GLY A 71 -1.24 -11.97 28.41
CA GLY A 71 -2.54 -12.23 29.04
C GLY A 71 -2.55 -13.45 29.96
N ARG A 72 -1.82 -14.53 29.61
CA ARG A 72 -1.66 -15.72 30.47
C ARG A 72 -0.84 -15.42 31.73
N GLU A 73 0.09 -14.48 31.65
CA GLU A 73 0.93 -14.03 32.78
C GLU A 73 0.28 -12.91 33.60
N GLY A 74 -0.95 -12.48 33.25
CA GLY A 74 -1.68 -11.42 33.96
C GLY A 74 -1.23 -10.00 33.61
N LEU A 75 -0.42 -9.85 32.56
CA LEU A 75 0.02 -8.57 32.02
C LEU A 75 -1.01 -8.02 31.00
N PRO A 76 -0.99 -6.70 30.69
CA PRO A 76 -1.84 -6.12 29.66
C PRO A 76 -1.63 -6.79 28.30
N SER A 77 -2.73 -7.24 27.69
CA SER A 77 -2.76 -7.96 26.42
C SER A 77 -3.54 -7.24 25.32
N ASP A 78 -4.00 -6.02 25.59
CA ASP A 78 -4.77 -5.17 24.67
C ASP A 78 -3.88 -4.57 23.57
N SER A 79 -2.65 -4.16 23.92
CA SER A 79 -1.72 -3.58 22.97
C SER A 79 -0.25 -3.73 23.38
N ILE A 80 0.65 -3.69 22.40
CA ILE A 80 2.10 -3.69 22.66
C ILE A 80 2.53 -2.45 23.44
N ARG A 81 1.83 -1.32 23.27
CA ARG A 81 2.06 -0.09 24.03
C ARG A 81 1.74 -0.32 25.51
N SER A 82 0.53 -0.80 25.81
CA SER A 82 0.09 -1.08 27.18
C SER A 82 0.99 -2.11 27.86
N LEU A 83 1.42 -3.13 27.11
CA LEU A 83 2.38 -4.12 27.59
C LEU A 83 3.74 -3.49 27.91
N THR A 84 4.26 -2.62 27.04
CA THR A 84 5.53 -1.91 27.26
C THR A 84 5.48 -1.01 28.48
N GLU A 85 4.38 -0.29 28.69
CA GLU A 85 4.17 0.61 29.83
C GLU A 85 4.02 -0.14 31.17
N ALA A 86 3.58 -1.40 31.13
CA ALA A 86 3.42 -2.23 32.32
C ALA A 86 4.68 -3.03 32.71
N LEU A 87 5.71 -3.02 31.87
CA LEU A 87 6.97 -3.67 32.22
C LEU A 87 7.68 -2.91 33.34
N PRO A 88 8.26 -3.60 34.33
CA PRO A 88 9.03 -2.97 35.38
C PRO A 88 10.31 -2.34 34.81
N GLY A 89 10.64 -1.14 35.29
CA GLY A 89 11.75 -0.32 34.79
C GLY A 89 11.28 0.77 33.81
N ASP A 90 12.18 1.71 33.52
CA ASP A 90 11.94 2.73 32.50
C ASP A 90 12.58 2.27 31.19
N HIS A 91 11.76 2.12 30.14
CA HIS A 91 12.15 1.59 28.83
C HIS A 91 11.93 2.64 27.73
N PRO A 92 12.59 3.81 27.79
CA PRO A 92 12.33 4.93 26.88
C PRO A 92 12.60 4.56 25.42
N ASP A 93 13.63 3.75 25.17
CA ASP A 93 13.97 3.27 23.83
C ASP A 93 12.85 2.40 23.22
N LEU A 94 12.22 1.57 24.05
CA LEU A 94 11.13 0.69 23.60
C LEU A 94 9.86 1.50 23.31
N ALA A 95 9.55 2.45 24.20
CA ALA A 95 8.44 3.38 24.02
C ALA A 95 8.59 4.23 22.74
N GLU A 96 9.80 4.74 22.47
CA GLU A 96 10.12 5.48 21.24
C GLU A 96 9.96 4.59 19.99
N ARG A 97 10.43 3.33 20.03
CA ARG A 97 10.24 2.39 18.92
C ARG A 97 8.75 2.10 18.65
N VAL A 98 7.94 1.93 19.69
CA VAL A 98 6.48 1.75 19.56
C VAL A 98 5.84 2.99 18.95
N HIS A 99 6.24 4.19 19.39
CA HIS A 99 5.75 5.44 18.85
C HIS A 99 6.10 5.59 17.35
N ARG A 100 7.35 5.35 16.99
CA ARG A 100 7.84 5.39 15.61
C ARG A 100 7.11 4.42 14.70
N ALA A 101 6.96 3.16 15.11
CA ALA A 101 6.25 2.15 14.33
C ALA A 101 4.78 2.56 14.09
N SER A 102 4.14 3.21 15.06
CA SER A 102 2.78 3.74 14.91
C SER A 102 2.71 4.91 13.93
N LEU A 103 3.69 5.80 13.91
CA LEU A 103 3.76 6.90 12.95
C LEU A 103 4.00 6.39 11.53
N GLN A 104 4.93 5.45 11.36
CA GLN A 104 5.22 4.84 10.07
C GLN A 104 4.00 4.10 9.50
N ALA A 105 3.23 3.41 10.32
CA ALA A 105 1.99 2.77 9.88
C ALA A 105 1.00 3.78 9.25
N ARG A 106 0.86 4.97 9.84
CA ARG A 106 0.00 6.04 9.28
C ARG A 106 0.54 6.57 7.95
N LEU A 107 1.85 6.72 7.84
CA LEU A 107 2.49 7.15 6.59
C LEU A 107 2.29 6.11 5.48
N LEU A 108 2.47 4.82 5.78
CA LEU A 108 2.22 3.72 4.85
C LEU A 108 0.77 3.69 4.37
N GLN A 109 -0.19 3.94 5.27
CA GLN A 109 -1.60 4.05 4.90
C GLN A 109 -1.83 5.17 3.88
N HIS A 110 -1.20 6.33 4.08
CA HIS A 110 -1.29 7.45 3.15
C HIS A 110 -0.73 7.09 1.77
N HIS A 111 0.49 6.54 1.71
CA HIS A 111 1.13 6.13 0.45
C HIS A 111 0.32 5.05 -0.28
N SER A 112 -0.22 4.08 0.44
CA SER A 112 -1.05 3.01 -0.13
C SER A 112 -2.32 3.58 -0.76
N LEU A 113 -2.99 4.53 -0.08
CA LEU A 113 -4.18 5.19 -0.60
C LEU A 113 -3.86 6.03 -1.85
N THR A 114 -2.76 6.78 -1.85
CA THR A 114 -2.32 7.56 -3.02
C THR A 114 -2.11 6.67 -4.23
N ASN A 115 -1.41 5.54 -4.06
CA ASN A 115 -1.17 4.59 -5.14
C ASN A 115 -2.48 3.97 -5.66
N TRP A 116 -3.41 3.63 -4.76
CA TRP A 116 -4.73 3.13 -5.15
C TRP A 116 -5.51 4.15 -5.99
N VAL A 117 -5.55 5.43 -5.58
CA VAL A 117 -6.21 6.51 -6.34
C VAL A 117 -5.56 6.68 -7.72
N LEU A 118 -4.23 6.66 -7.80
CA LEU A 118 -3.50 6.80 -9.07
C LEU A 118 -3.87 5.67 -10.04
N VAL A 119 -3.87 4.43 -9.58
CA VAL A 119 -4.27 3.26 -10.38
C VAL A 119 -5.72 3.39 -10.86
N GLN A 120 -6.65 3.74 -9.97
CA GLN A 120 -8.06 3.91 -10.32
C GLN A 120 -8.27 4.99 -11.38
N ARG A 121 -7.57 6.12 -11.26
CA ARG A 121 -7.63 7.21 -12.24
C ARG A 121 -7.07 6.79 -13.61
N SER A 122 -5.95 6.06 -13.63
CA SER A 122 -5.36 5.54 -14.87
C SER A 122 -6.27 4.54 -15.58
N LEU A 123 -6.93 3.64 -14.83
CA LEU A 123 -7.90 2.70 -15.40
C LEU A 123 -9.11 3.42 -16.00
N LEU A 124 -9.64 4.43 -15.31
CA LEU A 124 -10.74 5.23 -15.82
C LEU A 124 -10.35 5.94 -17.13
N HIS A 125 -9.15 6.52 -17.19
CA HIS A 125 -8.67 7.19 -18.39
C HIS A 125 -8.51 6.22 -19.57
N LEU A 126 -7.97 5.01 -19.31
CA LEU A 126 -7.87 3.97 -20.33
C LEU A 126 -9.26 3.55 -20.85
N SER A 127 -10.24 3.40 -19.96
CA SER A 127 -11.62 3.09 -20.34
C SER A 127 -12.20 4.18 -21.25
N GLN A 128 -11.97 5.45 -20.94
CA GLN A 128 -12.42 6.58 -21.77
C GLN A 128 -11.75 6.58 -23.14
N MET A 129 -10.44 6.31 -23.20
CA MET A 129 -9.73 6.17 -24.47
C MET A 129 -10.28 5.01 -25.31
N LEU A 130 -10.53 3.86 -24.68
CA LEU A 130 -11.11 2.71 -25.36
C LEU A 130 -12.52 3.01 -25.87
N GLU A 131 -13.34 3.71 -25.09
CA GLU A 131 -14.67 4.15 -25.50
C GLU A 131 -14.59 5.08 -26.72
N ILE A 132 -13.71 6.08 -26.72
CA ILE A 132 -13.48 6.99 -27.85
C ILE A 132 -13.05 6.20 -29.11
N VAL A 133 -12.16 5.23 -28.96
CA VAL A 133 -11.69 4.38 -30.08
C VAL A 133 -12.82 3.48 -30.59
N ALA A 134 -13.57 2.84 -29.68
CA ALA A 134 -14.60 1.87 -30.01
C ALA A 134 -15.87 2.52 -30.61
N THR A 135 -16.25 3.70 -30.13
CA THR A 135 -17.46 4.40 -30.58
C THR A 135 -17.18 5.40 -31.70
N GLY A 136 -15.91 5.79 -31.90
CA GLY A 136 -15.56 6.98 -32.67
C GLY A 136 -16.10 8.23 -31.97
N SER A 137 -15.53 9.40 -32.23
CA SER A 137 -16.17 10.64 -31.76
C SER A 137 -17.51 10.79 -32.48
N THR A 138 -18.62 10.35 -31.90
CA THR A 138 -19.96 10.73 -32.36
C THR A 138 -20.18 12.20 -31.96
N LEU A 139 -19.40 13.09 -32.55
CA LEU A 139 -19.71 14.51 -32.62
C LEU A 139 -20.86 14.63 -33.62
N GLN A 140 -22.08 14.50 -33.13
CA GLN A 140 -23.24 14.98 -33.87
C GLN A 140 -23.04 16.48 -34.06
N PRO A 141 -22.95 17.01 -35.30
CA PRO A 141 -22.69 18.42 -35.49
C PRO A 141 -23.82 19.23 -34.86
N THR A 142 -23.49 20.00 -33.81
CA THR A 142 -24.45 20.83 -33.06
C THR A 142 -25.15 21.86 -33.96
N TYR A 143 -24.57 22.13 -35.14
CA TYR A 143 -25.18 22.91 -36.21
C TYR A 143 -24.92 22.24 -37.57
N GLY A 144 -25.75 21.26 -37.93
CA GLY A 144 -25.73 20.68 -39.28
C GLY A 144 -26.83 19.65 -39.47
N LYS A 145 -27.74 19.89 -40.43
CA LYS A 145 -28.67 18.87 -40.94
C LYS A 145 -27.94 17.91 -41.89
N GLY A 146 -26.92 17.22 -41.38
CA GLY A 146 -26.18 16.18 -42.12
C GLY A 146 -26.52 14.81 -41.56
N GLU A 147 -26.62 13.80 -42.44
CA GLU A 147 -26.76 12.40 -42.02
C GLU A 147 -25.64 11.99 -41.06
N PRO A 148 -25.93 11.11 -40.08
CA PRO A 148 -24.92 10.61 -39.16
C PRO A 148 -23.91 9.73 -39.92
N THR A 149 -22.78 10.31 -40.32
CA THR A 149 -21.66 9.53 -40.87
C THR A 149 -21.06 8.71 -39.74
N ARG A 150 -21.17 7.38 -39.83
CA ARG A 150 -20.46 6.47 -38.91
C ARG A 150 -18.97 6.65 -39.14
N LEU A 151 -18.29 7.39 -38.26
CA LEU A 151 -16.83 7.55 -38.21
C LEU A 151 -16.16 6.37 -37.49
N CYS A 152 -16.68 5.15 -37.64
CA CYS A 152 -15.98 3.96 -37.18
C CYS A 152 -14.80 3.75 -38.16
N GLY A 153 -13.58 3.95 -37.68
CA GLY A 153 -12.37 3.83 -38.50
C GLY A 153 -11.75 5.14 -38.97
N ALA A 154 -12.25 6.32 -38.58
CA ALA A 154 -11.66 7.61 -39.02
C ALA A 154 -10.21 7.85 -38.57
N LEU A 155 -9.72 7.10 -37.56
CA LEU A 155 -8.32 7.09 -37.16
C LEU A 155 -7.45 6.12 -37.98
N VAL A 156 -8.05 5.17 -38.71
CA VAL A 156 -7.36 4.07 -39.44
C VAL A 156 -7.52 4.21 -40.95
N ASP A 157 -8.73 4.48 -41.44
CA ASP A 157 -9.02 4.70 -42.85
C ASP A 157 -9.66 6.07 -43.05
N ARG A 158 -8.90 6.97 -43.66
CA ARG A 158 -9.46 8.12 -44.36
C ARG A 158 -9.84 7.63 -45.76
N ALA A 159 -11.06 7.13 -45.91
CA ALA A 159 -11.61 6.88 -47.24
C ALA A 159 -11.63 8.22 -48.00
N VAL A 160 -10.90 8.23 -49.13
CA VAL A 160 -10.73 9.35 -50.06
C VAL A 160 -12.03 9.63 -50.80
#